data_AF-A0A815GPB8-F1
#
_entry.id   AF-A0A815GPB8-F1
#
_cell.length_a   1.000
_cell.length_b   1.000
_cell.length_c   1.000
_cell.angle_alpha   90.00
_cell.angle_beta   90.00
_cell.angle_gamma   90.00
#
_symmetry.space_group_name_H-M   'P 1'
#
loop_
_entity.id
_entity.type
_entity.pdbx_description
1 polymer ?
#
loop_
_entity_poly.entity_id
_entity_poly.type
_entity_poly.pdbx_seq_one_letter_code
_entity_poly.pdbx_strand_id
1 'polypeptide(L)'
;MQWIYAYLIADALLLLRFFFTYIIHTISTDCQPNTAWFLFICYFEAIADNYLNIVEVYALLALNVCRYVQIAYNRNVYKHHTILLTLAHISIYLMPFISLFIQFICEWTQVQVVIRGSCQVIYTNLYIQIFNIITAFALPIFLNILIIYASVRHIRLTSNLQRTQHHVSAREKYNRSLVVQFLIFYVIWAGLWSPNIIVFQVSIGGNATSIARTLNFIEIALDPIIIAALDVRFWQSWKKLWMHLRKIIRFEVSSRAQIHPITTKANAFSYKTPQLQTTKF
;
A
#
# COMPACT_ATOMS: atom_id res chain seq x y z
N MET A 1 -2.15 2.28 14.74
CA MET A 1 -2.50 1.41 13.61
C MET A 1 -2.97 2.17 12.38
N GLN A 2 -3.61 3.34 12.52
CA GLN A 2 -4.09 4.14 11.38
C GLN A 2 -3.03 4.34 10.29
N TRP A 3 -1.81 4.76 10.65
CA TRP A 3 -0.71 4.95 9.69
C TRP A 3 -0.22 3.67 8.99
N ILE A 4 -0.28 2.52 9.66
CA ILE A 4 0.05 1.23 9.02
C ILE A 4 -0.98 0.91 7.94
N TYR A 5 -2.26 1.16 8.21
CA TYR A 5 -3.31 0.97 7.20
C TYR A 5 -3.19 1.97 6.07
N ALA A 6 -2.90 3.24 6.37
CA ALA A 6 -2.68 4.26 5.33
C ALA A 6 -1.54 3.89 4.38
N TYR A 7 -0.43 3.39 4.94
CA TYR A 7 0.70 2.86 4.20
C TYR A 7 0.30 1.71 3.27
N LEU A 8 -0.29 0.64 3.84
CA LEU A 8 -0.73 -0.53 3.07
C LEU A 8 -1.80 -0.23 2.02
N ILE A 9 -2.62 0.81 2.24
CA ILE A 9 -3.57 1.29 1.24
C ILE A 9 -2.84 1.95 0.08
N ALA A 10 -1.79 2.74 0.34
CA ALA A 10 -0.95 3.32 -0.72
C ALA A 10 -0.29 2.22 -1.57
N ASP A 11 0.29 1.19 -0.92
CA ASP A 11 0.86 -0.01 -1.57
C ASP A 11 -0.17 -0.70 -2.48
N ALA A 12 -1.37 -0.93 -1.96
CA ALA A 12 -2.45 -1.56 -2.71
C ALA A 12 -2.90 -0.71 -3.92
N LEU A 13 -2.93 0.62 -3.77
CA LEU A 13 -3.24 1.54 -4.86
C LEU A 13 -2.13 1.58 -5.92
N LEU A 14 -0.85 1.49 -5.53
CA LEU A 14 0.28 1.38 -6.45
C LEU A 14 0.21 0.07 -7.26
N LEU A 15 -0.11 -1.07 -6.62
CA LEU A 15 -0.36 -2.33 -7.32
C LEU A 15 -1.54 -2.23 -8.27
N LEU A 16 -2.67 -1.69 -7.80
CA LEU A 16 -3.87 -1.53 -8.63
C LEU A 16 -3.57 -0.68 -9.86
N ARG A 17 -2.84 0.43 -9.68
CA ARG A 17 -2.38 1.30 -10.77
C ARG A 17 -1.47 0.55 -11.73
N PHE A 18 -0.53 -0.26 -11.23
CA PHE A 18 0.33 -1.06 -12.10
C PHE A 18 -0.47 -2.04 -12.97
N PHE A 19 -1.36 -2.83 -12.37
CA PHE A 19 -2.19 -3.78 -13.11
C PHE A 19 -3.13 -3.09 -14.10
N PHE A 20 -3.74 -1.97 -13.70
CA PHE A 20 -4.60 -1.18 -14.58
C PHE A 20 -3.85 -0.69 -15.82
N THR A 21 -2.68 -0.05 -15.64
CA THR A 21 -1.85 0.42 -16.74
C THR A 21 -1.33 -0.73 -17.61
N TYR A 22 -0.94 -1.85 -17.00
CA TYR A 22 -0.48 -3.03 -17.72
C TYR A 22 -1.56 -3.63 -18.62
N ILE A 23 -2.78 -3.79 -18.10
CA ILE A 23 -3.94 -4.27 -18.87
C ILE A 23 -4.21 -3.36 -20.05
N ILE A 24 -4.23 -2.05 -19.82
CA ILE A 24 -4.46 -1.06 -20.87
C ILE A 24 -3.40 -1.15 -21.97
N HIS A 25 -2.12 -1.17 -21.62
CA HIS A 25 -1.03 -1.27 -22.60
C HIS A 25 -1.03 -2.60 -23.35
N THR A 26 -1.53 -3.68 -22.73
CA THR A 26 -1.59 -5.01 -23.37
C THR A 26 -2.80 -5.14 -24.29
N ILE A 27 -3.93 -4.51 -23.95
CA ILE A 27 -5.17 -4.55 -24.75
C ILE A 27 -5.14 -3.52 -25.89
N SER A 28 -4.36 -2.44 -25.76
CA SER A 28 -4.23 -1.40 -26.79
C SER A 28 -3.40 -1.85 -28.01
N THR A 29 -3.58 -3.08 -28.47
CA THR A 29 -2.95 -3.66 -29.68
C THR A 29 -3.52 -3.11 -30.99
N ASP A 30 -4.55 -2.27 -30.94
CA ASP A 30 -5.19 -1.74 -32.14
C ASP A 30 -4.42 -0.54 -32.71
N CYS A 31 -4.14 -0.61 -34.01
CA CYS A 31 -3.58 0.46 -34.82
C CYS A 31 -4.34 1.79 -34.55
N GLN A 32 -3.63 2.76 -33.98
CA GLN A 32 -4.08 4.08 -33.53
C GLN A 32 -4.96 4.07 -32.26
N PRO A 33 -4.35 3.96 -31.06
CA PRO A 33 -5.00 4.42 -29.85
C PRO A 33 -5.39 5.89 -30.02
N ASN A 34 -6.63 6.24 -29.66
CA ASN A 34 -7.08 7.64 -29.61
C ASN A 34 -6.05 8.45 -28.80
N THR A 35 -5.42 9.43 -29.43
CA THR A 35 -4.32 10.22 -28.84
C THR A 35 -4.71 10.82 -27.50
N ALA A 36 -5.97 11.25 -27.34
CA ALA A 36 -6.47 11.79 -26.08
C ALA A 36 -6.57 10.74 -24.97
N TRP A 37 -6.95 9.50 -25.30
CA TRP A 37 -7.03 8.40 -24.34
C TRP A 37 -5.64 7.96 -23.87
N PHE A 38 -4.70 7.84 -24.80
CA PHE A 38 -3.31 7.53 -24.48
C PHE A 38 -2.68 8.62 -23.59
N LEU A 39 -2.90 9.90 -23.92
CA LEU A 39 -2.45 11.03 -23.08
C LEU A 39 -3.06 10.97 -21.67
N PHE A 40 -4.37 10.70 -21.56
CA PHE A 40 -5.02 10.58 -20.25
C PHE A 40 -4.38 9.46 -19.39
N ILE A 41 -4.18 8.27 -19.96
CA ILE A 41 -3.55 7.14 -19.27
C ILE A 41 -2.12 7.49 -18.86
N CYS A 42 -1.37 8.15 -19.74
CA CYS A 42 0.00 8.57 -19.53
C CYS A 42 0.12 9.57 -18.36
N TYR A 43 -0.76 10.56 -18.30
CA TYR A 43 -0.85 11.51 -17.19
C TYR A 43 -1.27 10.81 -15.89
N PHE A 44 -2.29 9.94 -15.94
CA PHE A 44 -2.72 9.17 -14.78
C PHE A 44 -1.59 8.31 -14.24
N GLU A 45 -0.86 7.60 -15.10
CA GLU A 45 0.28 6.76 -14.75
C GLU A 45 1.33 7.55 -13.99
N ALA A 46 1.79 8.66 -14.57
CA ALA A 46 2.88 9.46 -14.02
C ALA A 46 2.48 10.20 -12.73
N ILE A 47 1.25 10.72 -12.66
CA ILE A 47 0.74 11.46 -11.50
C ILE A 47 0.46 10.52 -10.33
N ALA A 48 -0.23 9.40 -10.58
CA ALA A 48 -0.58 8.45 -9.52
C ALA A 48 0.68 7.84 -8.89
N ASP A 49 1.69 7.51 -9.69
CA ASP A 49 2.95 6.97 -9.19
C ASP A 49 3.66 7.99 -8.27
N ASN A 50 3.88 9.22 -8.74
CA ASN A 50 4.50 10.27 -7.91
C ASN A 50 3.69 10.56 -6.63
N TYR A 51 2.37 10.73 -6.77
CA TYR A 51 1.50 11.08 -5.65
C TYR A 51 1.51 10.01 -4.56
N LEU A 52 1.29 8.74 -4.94
CA LEU A 52 1.19 7.64 -3.99
C LEU A 52 2.53 7.37 -3.30
N ASN A 53 3.65 7.40 -4.04
CA ASN A 53 4.97 7.25 -3.44
C ASN A 53 5.27 8.37 -2.41
N ILE A 54 4.92 9.63 -2.71
CA ILE A 54 5.09 10.72 -1.73
C ILE A 54 4.21 10.48 -0.50
N VAL A 55 2.93 10.15 -0.70
CA VAL A 55 2.00 9.88 0.41
C VAL A 55 2.49 8.75 1.31
N GLU A 56 3.00 7.67 0.71
CA GLU A 56 3.50 6.48 1.39
C GLU A 56 4.67 6.82 2.34
N VAL A 57 5.65 7.58 1.85
CA VAL A 57 6.81 8.03 2.64
C VAL A 57 6.42 8.88 3.83
N TYR A 58 5.50 9.82 3.62
CA TYR A 58 5.02 10.69 4.68
C TYR A 58 4.14 9.92 5.67
N ALA A 59 3.39 8.90 5.23
CA ALA A 59 2.68 8.00 6.11
C ALA A 59 3.64 7.19 7.00
N LEU A 60 4.78 6.74 6.46
CA LEU A 60 5.84 6.11 7.26
C LEU A 60 6.49 7.08 8.25
N LEU A 61 6.76 8.32 7.83
CA LEU A 61 7.26 9.34 8.73
C LEU A 61 6.29 9.56 9.91
N ALA A 62 5.00 9.70 9.62
CA ALA A 62 3.97 9.87 10.63
C ALA A 62 3.85 8.63 11.55
N LEU A 63 4.01 7.42 11.00
CA LEU A 63 4.10 6.18 11.77
C LEU A 63 5.27 6.21 12.75
N ASN A 64 6.46 6.63 12.30
CA ASN A 64 7.66 6.68 13.12
C ASN A 64 7.58 7.78 14.19
N VAL A 65 7.03 8.95 13.87
CA VAL A 65 6.71 9.99 14.88
C VAL A 65 5.76 9.42 15.95
N CYS A 66 4.68 8.76 15.55
CA CYS A 66 3.72 8.18 16.50
C CYS A 66 4.36 7.11 17.39
N ARG A 67 5.25 6.28 16.83
CA ARG A 67 6.00 5.26 17.60
C ARG A 67 6.94 5.91 18.60
N TYR A 68 7.67 6.95 18.20
CA TYR A 68 8.52 7.70 19.12
C TYR A 68 7.73 8.29 20.28
N VAL A 69 6.60 8.95 20.02
CA VAL A 69 5.75 9.53 21.07
C VAL A 69 5.21 8.44 22.01
N GLN A 70 4.86 7.26 21.48
CA GLN A 70 4.47 6.11 22.30
C GLN A 70 5.61 5.63 23.21
N ILE A 71 6.85 5.55 22.69
CA ILE A 71 8.02 5.12 23.46
C ILE A 71 8.37 6.17 24.53
N ALA A 72 8.40 7.45 24.16
CA ALA A 72 8.87 8.53 25.02
C ALA A 72 7.87 8.88 26.12
N TYR A 73 6.58 8.99 25.78
CA TYR A 73 5.55 9.45 26.71
C TYR A 73 4.64 8.34 27.24
N ASN A 74 4.75 7.12 26.72
CA ASN A 74 3.95 5.97 27.12
C ASN A 74 2.43 6.21 27.09
N ARG A 75 1.98 6.98 26.10
CA ARG A 75 0.57 7.27 25.88
C ARG A 75 0.12 6.70 24.55
N ASN A 76 -1.13 6.23 24.52
CA ASN A 76 -1.75 5.89 23.26
C ASN A 76 -2.09 7.17 22.49
N VAL A 77 -1.19 7.52 21.56
CA VAL A 77 -1.28 8.71 20.69
C VAL A 77 -2.61 8.77 19.94
N TYR A 78 -3.10 7.61 19.49
CA TYR A 78 -4.33 7.51 18.70
C TYR A 78 -5.60 7.87 19.48
N LYS A 79 -5.57 7.79 20.82
CA LYS A 79 -6.71 8.16 21.66
C LYS A 79 -6.63 9.62 22.14
N HIS A 80 -5.42 10.12 22.40
CA HIS A 80 -5.22 11.42 23.03
C HIS A 80 -5.08 12.58 22.03
N HIS A 81 -4.63 12.30 20.80
CA HIS A 81 -4.32 13.34 19.81
C HIS A 81 -5.11 13.14 18.51
N THR A 82 -6.41 12.85 18.63
CA THR A 82 -7.29 12.54 17.47
C THR A 82 -7.34 13.70 16.47
N ILE A 83 -7.54 14.94 16.94
CA ILE A 83 -7.59 16.13 16.07
C ILE A 83 -6.27 16.30 15.30
N LEU A 84 -5.14 16.19 16.00
CA LEU A 84 -3.82 16.32 15.38
C LEU A 84 -3.57 15.22 14.34
N LEU A 85 -4.00 13.99 14.61
CA LEU A 85 -3.89 12.88 13.67
C LEU A 85 -4.78 13.09 12.44
N THR A 86 -6.00 13.60 12.60
CA THR A 86 -6.88 13.93 11.48
C THR A 86 -6.25 15.03 10.61
N LEU A 87 -5.73 16.09 11.23
CA LEU A 87 -5.02 17.15 10.50
C LEU A 87 -3.80 16.61 9.78
N ALA A 88 -3.03 15.71 10.40
CA ALA A 88 -1.89 15.07 9.76
C ALA A 88 -2.30 14.24 8.54
N HIS A 89 -3.41 13.48 8.62
CA HIS A 89 -3.94 12.75 7.47
C HIS A 89 -4.32 13.71 6.33
N ILE A 90 -5.10 14.75 6.63
CA ILE A 90 -5.50 15.75 5.63
C ILE A 90 -4.25 16.36 4.97
N SER A 91 -3.27 16.78 5.76
CA SER A 91 -2.04 17.39 5.25
C SER A 91 -1.23 16.44 4.37
N ILE A 92 -1.05 15.18 4.78
CA ILE A 92 -0.27 14.19 4.02
C ILE A 92 -0.94 13.85 2.69
N TYR A 93 -2.28 13.81 2.62
CA TYR A 93 -2.96 13.53 1.36
C TYR A 93 -3.10 14.77 0.47
N LEU A 94 -3.34 15.94 1.06
CA LEU A 94 -3.67 17.15 0.32
C LEU A 94 -2.42 17.92 -0.14
N MET A 95 -1.36 17.99 0.67
CA MET A 95 -0.15 18.76 0.32
C MET A 95 0.57 18.23 -0.93
N PRO A 96 0.79 16.91 -1.10
CA PRO A 96 1.39 16.39 -2.33
C PRO A 96 0.50 16.67 -3.55
N PHE A 97 -0.83 16.57 -3.39
CA PHE A 97 -1.78 16.86 -4.46
C PHE A 97 -1.74 18.32 -4.89
N ILE A 98 -1.80 19.26 -3.93
CA ILE A 98 -1.69 20.69 -4.20
C ILE A 98 -0.34 21.02 -4.84
N SER A 99 0.76 20.45 -4.33
CA SER A 99 2.10 20.65 -4.88
C SER A 99 2.18 20.22 -6.34
N LEU A 100 1.70 19.01 -6.66
CA LEU A 100 1.67 18.53 -8.06
C LEU A 100 0.79 19.42 -8.94
N PHE A 101 -0.38 19.81 -8.45
CA PHE A 101 -1.31 20.67 -9.20
C PHE A 101 -0.70 22.04 -9.54
N ILE A 102 -0.07 22.69 -8.57
CA ILE A 102 0.65 23.96 -8.78
C ILE A 102 1.80 23.76 -9.79
N GLN A 103 2.56 22.69 -9.66
CA GLN A 103 3.67 22.39 -10.58
C GLN A 103 3.20 22.22 -12.04
N PHE A 104 2.03 21.63 -12.27
CA PHE A 104 1.46 21.56 -13.62
C PHE A 104 0.93 22.90 -14.12
N ILE A 105 0.21 23.67 -13.29
CA ILE A 105 -0.32 24.99 -13.69
C ILE A 105 0.80 25.96 -14.04
N CYS A 106 1.88 25.95 -13.27
CA CYS A 106 3.03 26.82 -13.50
C CYS A 106 3.99 26.28 -14.57
N GLU A 107 3.66 25.17 -15.25
CA GLU A 107 4.50 24.53 -16.27
C GLU A 107 5.91 24.16 -15.76
N TRP A 108 5.98 23.84 -14.47
CA TRP A 108 7.21 23.39 -13.79
C TRP A 108 7.49 21.91 -14.02
N THR A 109 6.45 21.17 -14.37
CA THR A 109 6.49 19.74 -14.67
C THR A 109 5.72 19.45 -15.94
N GLN A 110 6.24 18.52 -16.74
CA GLN A 110 5.62 18.00 -17.94
C GLN A 110 5.68 16.48 -17.95
N VAL A 111 4.68 15.82 -18.52
CA VAL A 111 4.68 14.36 -18.66
C VAL A 111 5.31 14.01 -20.00
N GLN A 112 6.33 13.14 -19.96
CA GLN A 112 6.96 12.61 -21.17
C GLN A 112 6.78 11.10 -21.25
N VAL A 113 6.55 10.62 -22.47
CA VAL A 113 6.53 9.19 -22.80
C VAL A 113 7.97 8.69 -22.91
N VAL A 114 8.30 7.68 -22.12
CA VAL A 114 9.61 7.02 -22.14
C VAL A 114 9.54 5.79 -23.05
N ILE A 115 10.71 5.35 -23.54
CA ILE A 115 10.88 4.14 -24.35
C ILE A 115 10.13 2.95 -23.70
N ARG A 116 9.31 2.25 -24.51
CA ARG A 116 8.34 1.19 -24.12
C ARG A 116 6.99 1.65 -23.58
N GLY A 117 6.63 2.93 -23.75
CA GLY A 117 5.26 3.41 -23.53
C GLY A 117 4.89 3.70 -22.08
N SER A 118 5.85 3.66 -21.14
CA SER A 118 5.61 4.16 -19.78
C SER A 118 5.81 5.66 -19.70
N CYS A 119 5.00 6.34 -18.89
CA CYS A 119 5.07 7.78 -18.73
C CYS A 119 5.74 8.21 -17.42
N GLN A 120 6.49 9.31 -17.48
CA GLN A 120 7.16 9.90 -16.32
C GLN A 120 7.00 11.41 -16.28
N VAL A 121 7.06 11.97 -15.07
CA VAL A 121 7.09 13.42 -14.87
C VAL A 121 8.53 13.90 -15.02
N ILE A 122 8.73 14.94 -15.82
CA ILE A 122 10.00 15.61 -16.03
C ILE A 122 9.88 17.05 -15.58
N TYR A 123 10.92 17.53 -14.92
CA TYR A 123 11.02 18.89 -14.41
C TYR A 123 11.62 19.81 -15.48
N THR A 124 11.02 20.99 -15.66
CA THR A 124 11.51 21.97 -16.64
C THR A 124 12.76 22.70 -16.18
N ASN A 125 13.02 22.73 -14.87
CA ASN A 125 14.16 23.40 -14.28
C ASN A 125 14.83 22.53 -13.20
N LEU A 126 16.17 22.57 -13.16
CA LEU A 126 16.99 21.94 -12.13
C LEU A 126 16.59 22.39 -10.71
N TYR A 127 16.23 23.67 -10.50
CA TYR A 127 15.82 24.15 -9.18
C TYR A 127 14.56 23.43 -8.68
N ILE A 128 13.60 23.19 -9.58
CA ILE A 128 12.34 22.52 -9.25
C ILE A 128 12.58 21.03 -9.03
N GLN A 129 13.46 20.42 -9.83
CA GLN A 129 13.91 19.05 -9.63
C GLN A 129 14.57 18.86 -8.25
N ILE A 130 15.49 19.76 -7.87
CA ILE A 130 16.13 19.73 -6.54
C ILE A 130 15.10 19.91 -5.43
N PHE A 131 14.15 20.85 -5.58
CA PHE A 131 13.09 21.06 -4.61
C PHE A 131 12.23 19.79 -4.41
N ASN A 132 11.86 19.12 -5.50
CA ASN A 132 11.10 17.87 -5.43
C ASN A 132 11.92 16.73 -4.83
N ILE A 133 13.20 16.59 -5.17
CA ILE A 133 14.10 15.60 -4.52
C ILE A 133 14.18 15.86 -3.01
N ILE A 134 14.32 17.12 -2.58
CA ILE A 134 14.39 17.45 -1.17
C ILE A 134 13.08 17.09 -0.46
N THR A 135 11.95 17.51 -1.03
CA THR A 135 10.65 17.36 -0.36
C THR A 135 10.12 15.93 -0.43
N ALA A 136 10.17 15.27 -1.58
CA ALA A 136 9.68 13.91 -1.77
C ALA A 136 10.62 12.83 -1.19
N PHE A 137 11.93 13.10 -1.10
CA PHE A 137 12.92 12.09 -0.73
C PHE A 137 13.80 12.51 0.45
N ALA A 138 14.64 13.53 0.31
CA ALA A 138 15.72 13.78 1.29
C ALA A 138 15.18 14.16 2.68
N LEU A 139 14.18 15.04 2.74
CA LEU A 139 13.57 15.52 3.98
C LEU A 139 12.91 14.39 4.77
N PRO A 140 11.97 13.60 4.21
CA PRO A 140 11.35 12.53 4.98
C PRO A 140 12.34 11.44 5.37
N ILE A 141 13.34 11.11 4.55
CA ILE A 141 14.41 10.18 4.93
C ILE A 141 15.19 10.70 6.14
N PHE A 142 15.65 11.95 6.07
CA PHE A 142 16.39 12.58 7.16
C PHE A 142 15.58 12.64 8.46
N LEU A 143 14.31 13.07 8.39
CA LEU A 143 13.43 13.13 9.55
C LEU A 143 13.17 11.75 10.14
N ASN A 144 12.99 10.72 9.32
CA ASN A 144 12.89 9.33 9.79
C ASN A 144 14.14 8.94 10.57
N ILE A 145 15.35 9.11 10.01
CA ILE A 145 16.61 8.79 10.68
C ILE A 145 16.71 9.52 12.03
N LEU A 146 16.33 10.80 12.11
CA LEU A 146 16.33 11.56 13.36
C LEU A 146 15.38 10.97 14.41
N ILE A 147 14.16 10.59 14.03
CA ILE A 147 13.17 10.01 14.95
C ILE A 147 13.61 8.62 15.43
N ILE A 148 14.20 7.83 14.54
CA ILE A 148 14.78 6.52 14.81
C ILE A 148 15.90 6.67 15.84
N TYR A 149 16.81 7.62 15.62
CA TYR A 149 17.89 7.94 16.54
C TYR A 149 17.34 8.42 17.90
N ALA A 150 16.35 9.32 17.91
CA ALA A 150 15.71 9.79 19.14
C ALA A 150 15.07 8.64 19.93
N SER A 151 14.43 7.69 19.25
CA SER A 151 13.82 6.50 19.85
C SER A 151 14.88 5.59 20.50
N VAL A 152 15.98 5.31 19.79
CA VAL A 152 17.10 4.51 20.31
C VAL A 152 17.76 5.21 21.51
N ARG A 153 18.00 6.52 21.41
CA ARG A 153 18.60 7.33 22.48
C ARG A 153 17.71 7.33 23.72
N HIS A 154 16.40 7.51 23.55
CA HIS A 154 15.45 7.50 24.66
C HIS A 154 15.50 6.16 25.40
N ILE A 155 15.46 5.03 24.67
CA ILE A 155 15.53 3.70 25.29
C ILE A 155 16.85 3.52 26.05
N ARG A 156 18.00 3.89 25.45
CA ARG A 156 19.31 3.79 26.13
C ARG A 156 19.37 4.59 27.42
N LEU A 157 18.83 5.80 27.42
CA LEU A 157 18.80 6.65 28.62
C LEU A 157 17.91 6.04 29.70
N THR A 158 16.70 5.57 29.33
CA THR A 158 15.80 4.93 30.28
C THR A 158 16.32 3.59 30.80
N SER A 159 16.99 2.79 29.96
CA SER A 159 17.54 1.49 30.34
C SER A 159 18.70 1.64 31.34
N ASN A 160 19.54 2.66 31.15
CA ASN A 160 20.65 2.93 32.07
C ASN A 160 20.16 3.38 33.45
N LEU A 161 19.08 4.16 33.50
CA LEU A 161 18.43 4.58 34.75
C LEU A 161 17.70 3.42 35.45
N GLN A 162 17.16 2.46 34.69
CA GLN A 162 16.47 1.30 35.26
C GLN A 162 17.40 0.15 35.58
N ARG A 163 18.59 0.03 34.99
CA ARG A 163 19.56 -1.04 35.31
C ARG A 163 20.08 -0.98 36.75
N THR A 164 20.00 0.18 37.41
CA THR A 164 20.25 0.33 38.84
C THR A 164 19.08 -0.20 39.70
N GLN A 165 17.90 -0.43 39.12
CA GLN A 165 16.77 -1.13 39.72
C GLN A 165 16.73 -2.57 39.17
N HIS A 166 16.94 -3.58 40.01
CA HIS A 166 17.17 -4.99 39.62
C HIS A 166 16.03 -5.70 38.83
N HIS A 167 14.98 -5.00 38.39
CA HIS A 167 13.89 -5.55 37.59
C HIS A 167 13.75 -4.85 36.24
N VAL A 168 14.23 -5.52 35.17
CA VAL A 168 13.90 -5.14 33.79
C VAL A 168 12.41 -5.35 33.58
N SER A 169 11.66 -4.26 33.45
CA SER A 169 10.21 -4.34 33.24
C SER A 169 9.90 -4.97 31.89
N ALA A 170 8.84 -5.79 31.80
CA ALA A 170 8.34 -6.36 30.53
C ALA A 170 8.08 -5.28 29.45
N ARG A 171 7.86 -4.04 29.90
CA ARG A 171 7.67 -2.84 29.08
C ARG A 171 8.93 -2.37 28.38
N GLU A 172 10.09 -2.42 29.04
CA GLU A 172 11.37 -2.08 28.41
C GLU A 172 11.71 -3.09 27.30
N LYS A 173 11.45 -4.38 27.57
CA LYS A 173 11.59 -5.44 26.57
C LYS A 173 10.68 -5.21 25.35
N TYR A 174 9.43 -4.79 25.58
CA TYR A 174 8.50 -4.42 24.51
C TYR A 174 8.99 -3.22 23.69
N ASN A 175 9.41 -2.13 24.35
CA ASN A 175 9.92 -0.93 23.66
C ASN A 175 11.18 -1.24 22.85
N ARG A 176 12.11 -2.04 23.39
CA ARG A 176 13.33 -2.46 22.69
C ARG A 176 13.00 -3.32 21.47
N SER A 177 12.06 -4.25 21.60
CA SER A 177 11.56 -5.04 20.47
C SER A 177 10.98 -4.15 19.38
N LEU A 178 10.15 -3.17 19.76
CA LEU A 178 9.50 -2.25 18.83
C LEU A 178 10.53 -1.40 18.05
N VAL A 179 11.61 -0.99 18.71
CA VAL A 179 12.70 -0.26 18.05
C VAL A 179 13.47 -1.11 17.05
N VAL A 180 13.82 -2.35 17.42
CA VAL A 180 14.48 -3.28 16.50
C VAL A 180 13.59 -3.58 15.30
N GLN A 181 12.30 -3.81 15.54
CA GLN A 181 11.34 -4.09 14.49
C GLN A 181 11.22 -2.94 13.49
N PHE A 182 11.07 -1.69 13.96
CA PHE A 182 11.01 -0.57 13.01
C PHE A 182 12.35 -0.38 12.29
N LEU A 183 13.49 -0.60 12.96
CA LEU A 183 14.81 -0.40 12.35
C LEU A 183 14.99 -1.36 11.17
N ILE A 184 14.67 -2.64 11.36
CA ILE A 184 14.71 -3.66 10.31
C ILE A 184 13.80 -3.26 9.16
N PHE A 185 12.55 -2.89 9.47
CA PHE A 185 11.59 -2.41 8.46
C PHE A 185 12.15 -1.24 7.67
N TYR A 186 12.70 -0.22 8.34
CA TYR A 186 13.22 0.97 7.67
C TYR A 186 14.43 0.69 6.79
N VAL A 187 15.32 -0.22 7.19
CA VAL A 187 16.48 -0.61 6.37
C VAL A 187 16.03 -1.34 5.09
N ILE A 188 15.07 -2.27 5.22
CA ILE A 188 14.51 -2.99 4.05
C ILE A 188 13.81 -2.00 3.13
N TRP A 189 12.91 -1.19 3.69
CA TRP A 189 12.17 -0.16 2.97
C TRP A 189 13.11 0.80 2.25
N ALA A 190 14.07 1.43 2.95
CA ALA A 190 15.01 2.35 2.33
C ALA A 190 15.88 1.67 1.26
N GLY A 191 16.26 0.41 1.43
CA GLY A 191 17.05 -0.32 0.44
C GLY A 191 16.30 -0.65 -0.84
N LEU A 192 15.01 -0.97 -0.75
CA LEU A 192 14.22 -1.44 -1.89
C LEU A 192 13.45 -0.31 -2.59
N TRP A 193 12.95 0.66 -1.82
CA TRP A 193 12.14 1.78 -2.31
C TRP A 193 12.99 2.96 -2.82
N SER A 194 14.06 3.33 -2.09
CA SER A 194 14.84 4.54 -2.42
C SER A 194 15.46 4.58 -3.83
N PRO A 195 15.93 3.45 -4.41
CA PRO A 195 16.47 3.48 -5.76
C PRO A 195 15.43 3.91 -6.80
N ASN A 196 14.16 3.50 -6.62
CA ASN A 196 13.07 3.82 -7.55
C ASN A 196 12.85 5.32 -7.64
N ILE A 197 12.81 5.99 -6.49
CA ILE A 197 12.53 7.42 -6.39
C ILE A 197 13.69 8.25 -6.90
N ILE A 198 14.92 7.88 -6.54
CA ILE A 198 16.11 8.58 -7.04
C ILE A 198 16.14 8.50 -8.57
N VAL A 199 15.92 7.32 -9.14
CA VAL A 199 15.92 7.15 -10.60
C VAL A 199 14.77 7.93 -11.25
N PHE A 200 13.58 7.95 -10.63
CA PHE A 200 12.42 8.69 -11.14
C PHE A 200 12.66 10.21 -11.12
N GLN A 201 13.20 10.72 -10.01
CA GLN A 201 13.45 12.15 -9.82
C GLN A 201 14.61 12.66 -10.67
N VAL A 202 15.60 11.82 -10.97
CA VAL A 202 16.79 12.17 -11.77
C VAL A 202 16.61 11.79 -13.26
N SER A 203 15.50 11.12 -13.62
CA SER A 203 15.21 10.68 -14.99
C SER A 203 16.33 9.85 -15.63
N ILE A 204 16.98 8.98 -14.84
CA ILE A 204 18.02 8.07 -15.36
C ILE A 204 17.31 6.98 -16.16
N GLY A 205 17.49 6.98 -17.49
CA GLY A 205 16.91 5.97 -18.37
C GLY A 205 17.67 4.64 -18.39
N GLY A 206 17.05 3.61 -18.96
CA GLY A 206 17.68 2.32 -19.27
C GLY A 206 17.50 1.24 -18.20
N ASN A 207 18.49 0.36 -18.06
CA ASN A 207 18.41 -0.81 -17.17
C ASN A 207 18.25 -0.43 -15.69
N ALA A 208 18.82 0.71 -15.27
CA ALA A 208 18.70 1.20 -13.90
C ALA A 208 17.25 1.47 -13.50
N THR A 209 16.44 2.06 -14.38
CA THR A 209 15.00 2.30 -14.15
C THR A 209 14.24 1.00 -13.96
N SER A 210 14.53 -0.01 -14.78
CA SER A 210 13.85 -1.31 -14.69
C SER A 210 14.19 -2.04 -13.40
N ILE A 211 15.46 -2.03 -12.99
CA ILE A 211 15.91 -2.64 -11.74
C ILE A 211 15.25 -1.92 -10.56
N ALA A 212 15.30 -0.60 -10.53
CA ALA A 212 14.75 0.22 -9.45
C ALA A 212 13.23 0.02 -9.30
N ARG A 213 12.48 -0.02 -10.41
CA ARG A 213 11.05 -0.35 -10.39
C ARG A 213 10.78 -1.77 -9.87
N THR A 214 11.62 -2.74 -10.26
CA THR A 214 11.47 -4.13 -9.80
C THR A 214 11.68 -4.24 -8.29
N LEU A 215 12.70 -3.54 -7.76
CA LEU A 215 12.93 -3.49 -6.31
C LEU A 215 11.75 -2.88 -5.56
N ASN A 216 11.14 -1.82 -6.11
CA ASN A 216 9.93 -1.21 -5.56
C ASN A 216 8.76 -2.21 -5.51
N PHE A 217 8.51 -2.95 -6.59
CA PHE A 217 7.43 -3.95 -6.60
C PHE A 217 7.69 -5.12 -5.65
N ILE A 218 8.95 -5.54 -5.50
CA ILE A 218 9.33 -6.56 -4.52
C ILE A 218 9.01 -6.06 -3.11
N GLU A 219 9.31 -4.80 -2.81
CA GLU A 219 9.01 -4.20 -1.51
C GLU A 219 7.52 -4.12 -1.23
N ILE A 220 6.74 -3.52 -2.14
CA ILE A 220 5.27 -3.45 -2.06
C ILE A 220 4.65 -4.84 -1.81
N ALA A 221 5.20 -5.89 -2.44
CA ALA A 221 4.72 -7.26 -2.25
C ALA A 221 5.12 -7.86 -0.89
N LEU A 222 6.29 -7.51 -0.36
CA LEU A 222 6.82 -8.02 0.91
C LEU A 222 6.28 -7.27 2.12
N ASP A 223 5.87 -6.01 2.00
CA ASP A 223 5.47 -5.17 3.13
C ASP A 223 4.36 -5.73 4.00
N PRO A 224 3.25 -6.28 3.46
CA PRO A 224 2.25 -6.94 4.29
C PRO A 224 2.82 -8.10 5.12
N ILE A 225 3.80 -8.84 4.57
CA ILE A 225 4.46 -9.97 5.23
C ILE A 225 5.42 -9.46 6.31
N ILE A 226 6.24 -8.46 5.99
CA ILE A 226 7.18 -7.84 6.93
C ILE A 226 6.40 -7.23 8.10
N ILE A 227 5.36 -6.43 7.82
CA ILE A 227 4.52 -5.81 8.85
C ILE A 227 3.80 -6.87 9.69
N ALA A 228 3.33 -7.96 9.10
CA ALA A 228 2.76 -9.10 9.82
C ALA A 228 3.76 -9.82 10.72
N ALA A 229 5.00 -9.99 10.28
CA ALA A 229 6.05 -10.60 11.10
C ALA A 229 6.45 -9.69 12.28
N LEU A 230 6.37 -8.37 12.09
CA LEU A 230 6.82 -7.39 13.07
C LEU A 230 5.73 -6.98 14.08
N ASP A 231 4.46 -6.80 13.68
CA ASP A 231 3.37 -6.41 14.60
C ASP A 231 2.35 -7.54 14.81
N VAL A 232 2.39 -8.14 16.00
CA VAL A 232 1.48 -9.22 16.42
C VAL A 232 0.00 -8.81 16.35
N ARG A 233 -0.32 -7.53 16.60
CA ARG A 233 -1.71 -7.05 16.54
C ARG A 233 -2.20 -6.96 15.10
N PHE A 234 -1.29 -6.59 14.18
CA PHE A 234 -1.58 -6.64 12.75
C PHE A 234 -1.78 -8.08 12.31
N TRP A 235 -0.89 -9.01 12.68
CA TRP A 235 -1.04 -10.44 12.38
C TRP A 235 -2.36 -11.03 12.86
N GLN A 236 -2.79 -10.71 14.09
CA GLN A 236 -4.07 -11.18 14.62
C GLN A 236 -5.26 -10.65 13.82
N SER A 237 -5.23 -9.36 13.46
CA SER A 237 -6.27 -8.74 12.63
C SER A 237 -6.29 -9.36 11.22
N TRP A 238 -5.11 -9.56 10.63
CA TRP A 238 -4.93 -10.19 9.32
C TRP A 238 -5.46 -11.62 9.31
N LYS A 239 -5.13 -12.42 10.34
CA LYS A 239 -5.64 -13.79 10.49
C LYS A 239 -7.16 -13.83 10.60
N LYS A 240 -7.78 -12.89 11.33
CA LYS A 240 -9.25 -12.78 11.42
C LYS A 240 -9.87 -12.46 10.06
N LEU A 241 -9.32 -11.49 9.33
CA LEU A 241 -9.75 -11.15 7.98
C LEU A 241 -9.66 -12.35 7.04
N TRP A 242 -8.52 -13.06 7.06
CA TRP A 242 -8.31 -14.25 6.24
C TRP A 242 -9.29 -15.38 6.55
N MET A 243 -9.58 -15.62 7.83
CA MET A 243 -10.60 -16.59 8.23
C MET A 243 -12.01 -16.19 7.75
N HIS A 244 -12.32 -14.90 7.75
CA HIS A 244 -13.60 -14.39 7.24
C HIS A 244 -13.72 -14.55 5.72
N LEU A 245 -12.69 -14.14 4.97
CA LEU A 245 -12.62 -14.33 3.51
C LEU A 245 -12.73 -15.80 3.11
N ARG A 246 -12.01 -16.69 3.82
CA ARG A 246 -12.10 -18.14 3.58
C ARG A 246 -13.51 -18.68 3.81
N LYS A 247 -14.25 -18.15 4.80
CA LYS A 247 -15.65 -18.53 5.04
C LYS A 247 -16.56 -18.09 3.89
N ILE A 248 -16.40 -16.87 3.40
CA ILE A 248 -17.17 -16.34 2.26
C ILE A 248 -16.92 -17.20 1.01
N ILE A 249 -15.65 -17.46 0.68
CA ILE A 249 -15.28 -18.27 -0.48
C ILE A 249 -15.85 -19.69 -0.36
N ARG A 250 -15.75 -20.32 0.82
CA ARG A 250 -16.35 -21.65 1.04
C ARG A 250 -17.88 -21.65 0.93
N PHE A 251 -18.54 -20.59 1.40
CA PHE A 251 -19.99 -20.45 1.30
C PHE A 251 -20.45 -20.29 -0.15
N GLU A 252 -19.73 -19.50 -0.95
CA GLU A 252 -20.03 -19.30 -2.36
C GLU A 252 -19.74 -20.53 -3.24
N VAL A 253 -18.69 -21.30 -2.89
CA VAL A 253 -18.42 -22.60 -3.53
C VAL A 253 -19.51 -23.62 -3.16
N SER A 254 -20.01 -23.61 -1.92
CA SER A 254 -21.08 -24.50 -1.48
C SER A 254 -22.44 -24.15 -2.11
N SER A 255 -22.75 -22.87 -2.33
CA SER A 255 -23.99 -22.46 -2.97
C SER A 255 -24.00 -22.75 -4.48
N ARG A 256 -22.84 -22.65 -5.16
CA ARG A 256 -22.70 -23.09 -6.56
C ARG A 256 -22.72 -24.61 -6.75
N ALA A 257 -22.37 -25.39 -5.71
CA ALA A 257 -22.48 -26.84 -5.72
C ALA A 257 -23.93 -27.34 -5.50
N GLN A 258 -24.85 -26.49 -5.04
CA GLN A 258 -26.28 -26.76 -4.91
C GLN A 258 -27.08 -26.20 -6.10
N ILE A 259 -26.67 -26.49 -7.33
CA ILE A 259 -27.60 -26.48 -8.45
C ILE A 259 -28.32 -27.83 -8.41
N HIS A 260 -29.45 -27.89 -7.70
CA HIS A 260 -30.34 -29.05 -7.78
C HIS A 260 -30.87 -29.16 -9.21
N PRO A 261 -30.82 -30.34 -9.86
CA PRO A 261 -31.54 -30.54 -11.11
C PRO A 261 -33.03 -30.31 -10.83
N ILE A 262 -33.63 -29.37 -11.55
CA ILE A 262 -35.09 -29.16 -11.54
C ILE A 262 -35.71 -30.34 -12.28
N THR A 263 -35.86 -31.47 -11.60
CA THR A 263 -36.72 -32.57 -12.04
C THR A 263 -38.00 -32.55 -11.22
N THR A 264 -38.96 -31.74 -11.64
CA THR A 264 -40.36 -31.87 -11.23
C THR A 264 -41.28 -31.74 -12.45
N LYS A 265 -41.26 -32.77 -13.32
CA LYS A 265 -42.48 -33.21 -13.99
C LYS A 265 -42.83 -34.59 -13.47
N ALA A 266 -43.72 -34.63 -12.48
CA ALA A 266 -44.19 -35.85 -11.84
C ALA A 266 -45.10 -36.74 -12.73
N ASN A 267 -45.32 -36.39 -14.00
CA ASN A 267 -46.33 -37.06 -14.86
C ASN A 267 -45.79 -37.47 -16.24
N ALA A 268 -44.55 -37.96 -16.35
CA ALA A 268 -43.99 -38.40 -17.64
C ALA A 268 -44.08 -39.92 -17.92
N PHE A 269 -44.46 -40.76 -16.95
CA PHE A 269 -44.61 -42.20 -17.16
C PHE A 269 -45.88 -42.74 -16.49
N SER A 270 -47.03 -42.43 -17.08
CA SER A 270 -48.26 -43.20 -16.87
C SER A 270 -48.26 -44.35 -17.88
N TYR A 271 -47.86 -45.54 -17.44
CA TYR A 271 -48.09 -46.76 -18.20
C TYR A 271 -49.59 -47.08 -18.13
N LYS A 272 -50.28 -46.95 -19.27
CA LYS A 272 -51.64 -47.45 -19.45
C LYS A 272 -51.65 -48.98 -19.30
N THR A 273 -52.16 -49.48 -18.19
CA THR A 273 -52.66 -50.86 -18.07
C THR A 273 -54.11 -50.89 -18.57
N PRO A 274 -54.47 -51.68 -19.60
CA PRO A 274 -55.85 -51.80 -20.03
C PRO A 274 -56.65 -52.65 -19.04
N GLN A 275 -57.78 -52.11 -18.55
CA GLN A 275 -58.75 -52.86 -17.75
C GLN A 275 -59.54 -53.83 -18.63
N LEU A 276 -59.55 -55.10 -18.26
CA LEU A 276 -60.49 -56.11 -18.78
C LEU A 276 -61.91 -55.73 -18.32
N GLN A 277 -62.77 -55.33 -19.25
CA GLN A 277 -64.21 -55.27 -19.03
C GLN A 277 -64.82 -56.63 -19.35
N THR A 278 -65.35 -57.31 -18.34
CA THR A 278 -66.31 -58.39 -18.49
C THR A 278 -67.71 -57.82 -18.34
N THR A 279 -68.43 -57.65 -19.44
CA THR A 279 -69.88 -57.45 -19.44
C THR A 279 -70.58 -58.79 -19.63
N LYS A 280 -71.60 -59.06 -18.81
CA LYS A 280 -72.60 -60.11 -19.05
C LYS A 280 -73.99 -59.46 -19.06
N PHE A 281 -74.74 -59.86 -20.08
CA PHE A 281 -76.07 -59.46 -20.54
C PHE A 281 -76.14 -58.13 -21.30
#